data_AF-A0A512BZY7-F1
#
_entry.id   AF-A0A512BZY7-F1
#
_cell.length_a   1.000
_cell.length_b   1.000
_cell.length_c   1.000
_cell.angle_alpha   90.00
_cell.angle_beta   90.00
_cell.angle_gamma   90.00
#
_symmetry.space_group_name_H-M   'P 1'
#
loop_
_entity.id
_entity.type
_entity.pdbx_description
1 polymer ?
#
loop_
_entity_poly.entity_id
_entity_poly.type
_entity_poly.pdbx_seq_one_letter_code
_entity_poly.pdbx_strand_id
1 'polypeptide(L)' 'MSHGTLINELSADNYTIPQISLQAGRMTEKLPEVLLPNLKIVFCGTAAGNRSAASGAYYAQPGNRF' A
#
# COMPACT_ATOMS: atom_id res chain seq x y z
N MET A 1 1.11 32.22 -34.99
CA MET A 1 -0.35 32.17 -35.08
C MET A 1 -0.79 30.81 -34.62
N SER A 2 -1.66 30.75 -33.60
CA SER A 2 -2.61 29.67 -33.24
C SER A 2 -2.04 28.24 -33.19
N HIS A 3 -2.24 27.45 -32.15
CA HIS A 3 -3.53 26.83 -31.89
C HIS A 3 -3.61 26.46 -30.41
N GLY A 4 -4.56 27.07 -29.72
CA GLY A 4 -4.99 26.59 -28.42
C GLY A 4 -5.94 25.40 -28.57
N THR A 5 -6.03 24.64 -27.46
CA THR A 5 -7.23 23.94 -26.96
C THR A 5 -7.70 22.71 -27.76
N LEU A 6 -8.16 21.58 -27.20
CA LEU A 6 -8.74 21.24 -25.90
C LEU A 6 -8.66 19.70 -25.70
N ILE A 7 -8.80 19.28 -24.44
CA ILE A 7 -9.38 18.04 -23.89
C ILE A 7 -8.74 16.66 -24.15
N ASN A 8 -8.22 16.12 -23.04
CA ASN A 8 -8.25 14.69 -22.69
C ASN A 8 -9.68 14.15 -22.79
N GLU A 9 -9.96 13.30 -23.76
CA GLU A 9 -10.97 12.25 -23.64
C GLU A 9 -10.30 10.91 -23.89
N LEU A 10 -9.68 10.36 -22.85
CA LEU A 10 -9.38 8.94 -22.79
C LEU A 10 -10.61 8.26 -22.18
N SER A 11 -11.50 7.83 -23.07
CA SER A 11 -12.68 7.02 -22.78
C SER A 11 -12.30 5.70 -22.12
N ALA A 12 -13.20 5.22 -21.26
CA ALA A 12 -13.02 4.12 -20.33
C ALA A 12 -13.09 2.71 -20.95
N ASP A 13 -12.70 2.54 -22.23
CA ASP A 13 -13.07 1.33 -22.99
C ASP A 13 -11.90 0.41 -23.36
N ASN A 14 -10.68 0.66 -22.87
CA ASN A 14 -9.53 -0.22 -23.12
C ASN A 14 -9.00 -0.86 -21.82
N TYR A 15 -9.87 -1.57 -21.11
CA TYR A 15 -9.49 -2.45 -19.99
C TYR A 15 -8.94 -3.79 -20.50
N THR A 16 -7.96 -3.75 -21.40
CA THR A 16 -7.12 -4.93 -21.69
C THR A 16 -6.16 -5.08 -20.54
N ILE A 17 -6.50 -5.95 -19.58
CA ILE A 17 -5.60 -6.35 -18.50
C ILE A 17 -4.46 -7.14 -19.15
N PRO A 18 -3.20 -6.65 -19.19
CA PRO A 18 -2.09 -7.54 -19.47
C PRO A 18 -2.08 -8.59 -18.36
N GLN A 19 -1.97 -9.87 -18.74
CA GLN A 19 -1.76 -11.01 -17.85
C GLN A 19 -0.48 -10.80 -17.03
N ILE A 20 -0.52 -9.94 -16.02
CA ILE A 20 0.50 -9.84 -14.99
C ILE A 20 0.18 -11.00 -14.08
N SER A 21 0.90 -12.08 -14.33
CA SER A 21 1.08 -13.26 -13.49
C SER A 21 0.46 -13.09 -12.10
N LEU A 22 -0.51 -13.94 -11.77
CA LEU A 22 -0.77 -14.31 -10.39
C LEU A 22 0.53 -14.88 -9.82
N GLN A 23 1.43 -13.98 -9.39
CA GLN A 23 2.52 -14.32 -8.52
C GLN A 23 1.86 -14.76 -7.23
N ALA A 24 1.74 -16.08 -7.11
CA ALA A 24 1.49 -16.76 -5.85
C ALA A 24 2.33 -16.05 -4.77
N GLY A 25 1.63 -15.35 -3.88
CA GLY A 25 2.22 -14.65 -2.74
C GLY A 25 3.35 -13.69 -3.09
N ARG A 26 3.02 -12.49 -3.61
CA ARG A 26 3.78 -11.33 -3.13
C ARG A 26 3.39 -11.18 -1.66
N MET A 27 4.08 -11.92 -0.79
CA MET A 27 4.12 -11.68 0.66
C MET A 27 4.43 -10.22 0.81
N THR A 28 3.42 -9.37 0.93
CA THR A 28 3.64 -7.95 1.11
C THR A 28 4.27 -7.85 2.48
N GLU A 29 5.59 -7.68 2.52
CA GLU A 29 6.36 -7.32 3.72
C GLU A 29 5.79 -6.06 4.41
N LYS A 30 4.89 -5.35 3.72
CA LYS A 30 4.15 -4.20 4.23
C LYS A 30 3.01 -4.66 5.14
N LEU A 31 3.10 -4.19 6.38
CA LEU A 31 2.05 -4.24 7.39
C LEU A 31 0.80 -3.45 6.94
N PRO A 32 -0.39 -3.78 7.47
CA PRO A 32 -1.62 -3.06 7.16
C PRO A 32 -1.54 -1.60 7.60
N GLU A 33 -2.20 -0.72 6.86
CA GLU A 33 -2.33 0.69 7.24
C GLU A 33 -3.28 0.83 8.44
N VAL A 34 -2.82 1.51 9.49
CA VAL A 34 -3.58 1.69 10.74
C VAL A 34 -3.77 3.17 11.10
N LEU A 35 -3.53 4.07 10.13
CA LEU A 35 -3.64 5.52 10.34
C LEU A 35 -5.07 5.99 10.06
N LEU A 36 -5.58 6.81 10.97
CA LEU A 36 -6.90 7.43 10.87
C LEU A 36 -6.79 8.95 11.04
N PRO A 37 -7.74 9.73 10.51
CA PRO A 37 -7.80 11.17 10.79
C PRO A 37 -7.95 11.46 12.28
N ASN A 38 -7.46 12.64 12.70
CA ASN A 38 -7.60 13.18 14.07
C ASN A 38 -6.93 12.35 15.19
N LEU A 39 -5.90 11.57 14.88
CA LEU A 39 -5.07 10.92 15.89
C LEU A 39 -4.29 11.96 16.71
N LYS A 40 -4.35 11.85 18.03
CA LYS A 40 -3.57 12.70 18.95
C LYS A 40 -2.09 12.31 19.00
N ILE A 41 -1.80 11.03 18.71
CA ILE A 41 -0.47 10.44 18.78
C ILE A 41 -0.34 9.34 17.72
N VAL A 42 0.83 9.24 17.13
CA VAL A 42 1.21 8.17 16.19
C VAL A 42 2.58 7.65 16.60
N PHE A 43 2.72 6.34 16.66
CA PHE A 43 4.00 5.68 16.93
C PHE A 43 4.61 5.18 15.63
N CYS A 44 5.73 5.79 15.22
CA CYS A 44 6.45 5.40 14.01
C CYS A 44 7.63 4.48 14.39
N GLY A 45 7.59 3.23 13.93
CA GLY A 45 8.75 2.33 13.97
C GLY A 45 9.69 2.54 12.78
N THR A 46 10.85 1.88 12.79
CA THR A 46 11.82 1.90 11.68
C THR A 46 11.46 0.93 10.57
N ALA A 47 11.41 -0.36 10.89
CA ALA A 47 11.10 -1.42 9.94
C ALA A 47 10.32 -2.54 10.64
N ALA A 48 9.43 -3.20 9.90
CA ALA A 48 8.75 -4.39 10.41
C ALA A 48 9.76 -5.54 10.57
N GLY A 49 9.87 -6.09 11.77
CA GLY A 49 10.65 -7.31 11.98
C GLY A 49 9.99 -8.53 11.33
N ASN A 50 10.75 -9.60 11.11
CA ASN A 50 10.30 -10.81 10.40
C ASN A 50 8.97 -11.38 10.92
N ARG A 51 8.80 -11.44 12.25
CA ARG A 51 7.55 -11.95 12.85
C ARG A 51 6.37 -11.04 12.56
N SER A 52 6.56 -9.72 12.67
CA SER A 52 5.53 -8.74 12.34
C SER A 52 5.14 -8.82 10.86
N ALA A 53 6.12 -8.90 9.96
CA ALA A 53 5.86 -9.05 8.54
C ALA A 53 5.10 -10.36 8.24
N ALA A 54 5.50 -11.48 8.86
CA ALA A 54 4.84 -12.78 8.68
C ALA A 54 3.41 -12.82 9.25
N SER A 55 3.14 -12.12 10.36
CA SER A 55 1.82 -12.11 10.99
C SER A 55 0.92 -10.97 10.52
N GLY A 56 1.44 -10.02 9.75
CA GLY A 56 0.71 -8.81 9.37
C GLY A 56 0.35 -7.90 10.56
N ALA A 57 1.11 -7.96 11.66
CA ALA A 57 0.80 -7.21 12.88
C ALA A 57 2.02 -6.44 13.41
N TYR A 58 1.82 -5.19 13.80
CA TYR A 58 2.84 -4.39 14.47
C TYR A 58 3.17 -4.99 15.84
N TYR A 59 4.45 -4.91 16.23
CA TYR A 59 4.94 -5.30 17.55
C TYR A 59 4.66 -6.77 17.96
N ALA A 60 4.50 -7.67 17.00
CA ALA A 60 4.10 -9.06 17.22
C ALA A 60 5.11 -9.97 17.95
N GLN A 61 6.28 -9.45 18.35
CA GLN A 61 7.34 -10.23 19.00
C GLN A 61 7.01 -10.55 20.46
N PRO A 62 7.16 -11.81 20.92
CA PRO A 62 7.08 -12.14 22.33
C PRO A 62 8.07 -11.31 23.14
N GLY A 63 7.57 -10.63 24.17
CA GLY A 63 8.36 -9.70 24.98
C GLY A 63 8.33 -8.25 24.50
N ASN A 64 7.72 -7.96 23.34
CA ASN A 64 7.30 -6.60 23.06
C ASN A 64 6.20 -6.21 24.06
N ARG A 65 6.29 -4.98 24.60
CA ARG A 65 5.38 -4.44 25.62
C ARG A 65 4.53 -3.29 25.08
N PHE A 66 4.68 -2.98 23.80
CA PHE A 66 3.76 -2.15 23.04
C PHE A 66 2.63 -3.04 22.53
#